data_AF-A0A533ZA91-F1
#
_entry.id   AF-A0A533ZA91-F1
#
_cell.length_a   1.000
_cell.length_b   1.000
_cell.length_c   1.000
_cell.angle_alpha   90.00
_cell.angle_beta   90.00
_cell.angle_gamma   90.00
#
_symmetry.space_group_name_H-M   'P 1'
#
loop_
_entity.id
_entity.type
_entity.pdbx_description
1 polymer ?
#
loop_
_entity_poly.entity_id
_entity_poly.type
_entity_poly.pdbx_seq_one_letter_code
_entity_poly.pdbx_strand_id
1 'polypeptide(L)' 'MDGGDCELIEVATDGTAKILLKGSCMGCPSSSMTLTMGIERRIKASVPEVKRVVAV' A
#
# COMPACT_ATOMS: atom_id res chain seq x y z
N MET A 1 -8.32 16.11 5.05
CA MET A 1 -8.47 15.03 4.04
C MET A 1 -7.07 14.65 3.63
N ASP A 2 -6.46 13.76 4.41
CA ASP A 2 -5.09 13.25 4.24
C ASP A 2 -5.06 12.22 3.10
N GLY A 3 -5.44 12.68 1.90
CA GLY A 3 -5.58 11.87 0.70
C GLY A 3 -4.23 11.49 0.13
N GLY A 4 -3.58 10.52 0.76
CA GLY A 4 -2.57 9.70 0.10
C GLY A 4 -3.29 8.73 -0.83
N ASP A 5 -2.97 8.79 -2.12
CA ASP A 5 -3.49 7.87 -3.12
C ASP A 5 -2.48 6.74 -3.31
N CYS A 6 -2.94 5.56 -3.70
CA CYS A 6 -2.06 4.45 -3.98
C CYS A 6 -2.63 3.58 -5.08
N GLU A 7 -1.78 3.16 -5.99
CA GLU A 7 -2.18 2.36 -7.14
C GLU A 7 -1.52 0.99 -7.05
N LEU A 8 -2.32 -0.08 -7.17
CA LEU A 8 -1.79 -1.43 -7.23
C LEU A 8 -1.16 -1.66 -8.61
N ILE A 9 0.14 -1.91 -8.63
CA ILE A 9 0.89 -2.14 -9.86
C ILE A 9 0.86 -3.61 -10.24
N GLU A 10 1.19 -4.48 -9.29
CA GLU A 10 1.36 -5.92 -9.54
C GLU A 10 1.21 -6.70 -8.24
N VAL A 11 0.65 -7.91 -8.31
CA VAL A 11 0.72 -8.90 -7.24
C VAL A 11 1.61 -10.04 -7.72
N ALA A 12 2.77 -10.20 -7.09
CA ALA A 12 3.65 -11.32 -7.34
C ALA A 12 3.02 -12.62 -6.83
N THR A 13 3.29 -13.72 -7.51
CA THR A 13 2.80 -15.08 -7.18
C THR A 13 3.25 -15.59 -5.80
N ASP A 14 4.30 -14.98 -5.22
CA ASP A 14 4.74 -15.25 -3.83
C ASP A 14 3.81 -14.60 -2.77
N GLY A 15 2.79 -13.84 -3.20
CA GLY A 15 1.90 -13.07 -2.35
C GLY A 15 2.45 -11.68 -2.00
N THR A 16 3.34 -11.12 -2.84
CA THR A 16 3.86 -9.75 -2.63
C THR A 16 3.14 -8.77 -3.54
N ALA A 17 2.34 -7.87 -2.96
CA ALA A 17 1.68 -6.79 -3.69
C ALA A 17 2.58 -5.55 -3.76
N LYS A 18 2.83 -5.07 -4.98
CA LYS A 18 3.55 -3.82 -5.26
C LYS A 18 2.53 -2.71 -5.45
N ILE A 19 2.65 -1.67 -4.65
CA ILE A 19 1.83 -0.47 -4.77
C ILE A 19 2.71 0.73 -5.07
N LEU A 20 2.22 1.62 -5.92
CA LEU A 20 2.82 2.92 -6.17
C LEU A 20 2.06 3.95 -5.34
N LEU A 21 2.73 4.56 -4.37
CA LEU A 21 2.15 5.63 -3.57
C LEU A 21 2.12 6.91 -4.42
N LYS A 22 0.93 7.47 -4.66
CA LYS A 22 0.74 8.74 -5.38
C LYS A 22 0.27 9.82 -4.42
N GLY A 23 0.87 11.01 -4.48
CA GLY A 23 0.43 12.21 -3.75
C GLY A 23 1.35 12.66 -2.60
N SER A 24 0.84 13.58 -1.78
CA SER A 24 1.59 14.34 -0.77
C SER A 24 2.18 13.52 0.40
N CYS A 25 1.99 12.21 0.43
CA CYS A 25 2.58 11.32 1.44
C CYS A 25 4.11 11.19 1.34
N MET A 26 4.74 11.67 0.27
CA MET A 26 6.20 11.70 0.12
C MET A 26 6.88 12.65 1.13
N GLY A 27 6.14 13.57 1.76
CA GLY A 27 6.72 14.61 2.65
C GLY A 27 6.66 14.33 4.15
N CYS A 28 5.86 13.36 4.61
CA CYS A 28 5.63 13.13 6.05
C CYS A 28 5.91 11.66 6.44
N PRO A 29 7.11 11.34 6.97
CA PRO A 29 7.52 9.97 7.29
C PRO A 29 6.65 9.32 8.41
N SER A 30 5.93 10.11 9.19
CA SER A 30 5.02 9.59 10.22
C SER A 30 3.69 9.08 9.65
N SER A 31 3.18 9.63 8.55
CA SER A 31 1.89 9.22 7.97
C SER A 31 2.02 8.06 6.97
N SER A 32 3.19 7.90 6.32
CA SER A 32 3.42 6.82 5.36
C SER A 32 3.29 5.42 6.00
N MET A 33 3.74 5.27 7.26
CA MET A 33 3.64 4.01 8.00
C MET A 33 2.18 3.64 8.32
N THR A 34 1.38 4.60 8.78
CA THR A 34 -0.05 4.39 9.07
C THR A 34 -0.86 4.15 7.80
N LEU A 35 -0.56 4.88 6.72
CA LEU A 35 -1.24 4.70 5.43
C LEU A 35 -0.95 3.30 4.86
N THR A 36 0.32 2.87 4.87
CA THR A 36 0.73 1.55 4.38
C THR A 36 0.04 0.43 5.16
N MET A 37 -0.08 0.54 6.49
CA MET A 37 -0.84 -0.41 7.29
C MET A 37 -2.34 -0.44 6.90
N GLY A 38 -2.94 0.73 6.68
CA GLY A 38 -4.34 0.82 6.24
C GLY A 38 -4.57 0.20 4.86
N ILE A 39 -3.65 0.45 3.93
CA ILE A 39 -3.67 -0.11 2.57
C ILE A 39 -3.45 -1.61 2.62
N GLU A 40 -2.47 -2.11 3.37
CA GLU A 40 -2.23 -3.54 3.54
C GLU A 40 -3.46 -4.26 4.09
N ARG A 41 -4.13 -3.68 5.08
CA ARG A 41 -5.36 -4.25 5.63
C ARG A 41 -6.49 -4.31 4.61
N ARG A 42 -6.64 -3.28 3.76
CA ARG A 42 -7.65 -3.26 2.69
C ARG A 42 -7.33 -4.25 1.57
N ILE A 43 -6.06 -4.34 1.17
CA ILE A 43 -5.59 -5.28 0.16
C ILE A 43 -5.79 -6.71 0.66
N LYS A 44 -5.37 -7.04 1.88
CA LYS A 44 -5.60 -8.37 2.49
C LYS A 44 -7.09 -8.72 2.60
N ALA A 45 -7.96 -7.73 2.83
CA ALA A 45 -9.40 -7.95 2.88
C ALA A 45 -10.00 -8.27 1.50
N SER A 46 -9.45 -7.68 0.43
CA SER A 46 -9.92 -7.95 -0.95
C SER A 46 -9.22 -9.14 -1.59
N VAL A 47 -7.95 -9.35 -1.23
CA VAL A 47 -7.03 -10.32 -1.82
C VAL A 47 -6.25 -11.00 -0.68
N PRO A 48 -6.79 -12.07 -0.09
CA PRO A 48 -6.17 -12.76 1.04
C PRO A 48 -4.87 -13.50 0.68
N GLU A 49 -4.56 -13.66 -0.60
CA GLU A 49 -3.29 -14.24 -1.06
C GLU A 49 -2.08 -13.32 -0.83
N VAL A 50 -2.32 -12.02 -0.57
CA VAL A 50 -1.27 -11.04 -0.32
C VAL A 50 -0.70 -11.21 1.09
N LYS A 51 0.53 -11.70 1.17
CA LYS A 51 1.31 -11.83 2.39
C LYS A 51 2.06 -10.55 2.76
N ARG A 52 2.53 -9.79 1.76
CA ARG A 52 3.36 -8.59 1.96
C ARG A 52 2.97 -7.48 0.99
N VAL A 53 3.02 -6.24 1.46
CA VAL A 53 2.88 -5.05 0.61
C VAL A 53 4.20 -4.31 0.56
N VAL A 54 4.62 -3.91 -0.63
CA VAL A 54 5.83 -3.11 -0.87
C VAL A 54 5.42 -1.87 -1.63
N ALA A 55 5.74 -0.70 -1.06
CA ALA A 55 5.66 0.56 -1.79
C ALA A 55 6.92 0.70 -2.66
N VAL A 56 6.72 0.95 -3.95
CA VAL A 56 7.78 1.24 -4.93
C VAL A 56 7.84 2.72 -5.27
#